data_AF-A0A2W4NVA0-F1
#
_entry.id   AF-A0A2W4NVA0-F1
#
_cell.length_a   1.000
_cell.length_b   1.000
_cell.length_c   1.000
_cell.angle_alpha   90.00
_cell.angle_beta   90.00
_cell.angle_gamma   90.00
#
_symmetry.space_group_name_H-M   'P 1'
#
loop_
_entity.id
_entity.type
_entity.pdbx_description
1 polymer ?
#
loop_
_entity_poly.entity_id
_entity_poly.type
_entity_poly.pdbx_seq_one_letter_code
_entity_poly.pdbx_strand_id
1 'polypeptide(L)'
;MGIIIAVLLLLVIGGGLTAQLISSGQNGIIPVLRQTDDADASVSDMVPWKAEQFFLAVGFILFNVLGMGLTIMAVVWLLDRGIRRSQAEAAANAPASPARRQQKAAE
;
A
#
# COMPACT_ATOMS: atom_id res chain seq x y z
N MET A 1 29.74 -57.31 16.45
CA MET A 1 30.68 -56.84 15.40
C MET A 1 30.01 -56.60 14.05
N GLY A 2 29.21 -57.53 13.50
CA GLY A 2 28.56 -57.35 12.18
C GLY A 2 27.68 -56.10 12.03
N ILE A 3 26.91 -55.74 13.07
CA ILE A 3 26.07 -54.53 13.07
C ILE A 3 26.92 -53.25 12.97
N ILE A 4 28.03 -53.18 13.71
CA ILE A 4 28.93 -52.03 13.69
C ILE A 4 29.56 -51.87 12.30
N ILE A 5 29.98 -52.97 11.68
CA ILE A 5 30.53 -52.97 10.32
C ILE A 5 29.47 -52.52 9.31
N ALA A 6 28.23 -53.00 9.42
CA ALA A 6 27.13 -52.59 8.55
C ALA A 6 26.82 -51.09 8.68
N VAL A 7 26.82 -50.55 9.90
CA VAL A 7 26.62 -49.12 10.16
C VAL A 7 27.76 -48.28 9.61
N LEU A 8 29.01 -48.73 9.77
CA LEU A 8 30.18 -48.04 9.21
C LEU A 8 30.14 -48.01 7.68
N LEU A 9 29.77 -49.12 7.04
CA LEU A 9 29.60 -49.17 5.58
C LEU A 9 28.47 -48.23 5.13
N LEU A 10 27.34 -48.22 5.84
CA LEU A 10 26.22 -47.32 5.52
C LEU A 10 26.62 -45.84 5.67
N LEU A 11 27.42 -45.51 6.67
CA LEU A 11 27.90 -44.14 6.91
C LEU A 11 28.90 -43.69 5.83
N VAL A 12 29.81 -44.58 5.41
CA VAL A 12 30.78 -44.30 4.34
C VAL A 12 30.09 -44.13 3.00
N ILE A 13 29.14 -45.01 2.67
CA ILE A 13 28.37 -44.93 1.42
C ILE A 13 27.48 -43.68 1.41
N GLY A 14 26.76 -43.41 2.49
CA GLY A 14 25.87 -42.24 2.60
C GLY A 14 26.64 -40.91 2.60
N GLY A 15 27.77 -40.85 3.34
CA GLY A 15 28.66 -39.69 3.34
C GLY A 15 29.31 -39.46 1.98
N GLY A 16 29.75 -40.52 1.31
CA GLY A 16 30.30 -40.47 -0.05
C GLY A 16 29.30 -39.99 -1.09
N LEU A 17 28.06 -40.51 -1.07
CA LEU A 17 26.98 -40.04 -1.95
C LEU A 17 26.66 -38.57 -1.72
N THR A 18 26.62 -38.12 -0.46
CA THR A 18 26.34 -36.73 -0.10
C THR A 18 27.45 -35.80 -0.62
N ALA A 19 28.71 -36.19 -0.44
CA ALA A 19 29.86 -35.45 -0.99
C ALA A 19 29.81 -35.38 -2.52
N GLN A 20 29.43 -36.48 -3.18
CA GLN A 20 29.30 -36.53 -4.63
C GLN A 20 28.15 -35.63 -5.12
N LEU A 21 26.99 -35.64 -4.46
CA LEU A 21 25.86 -34.76 -4.79
C LEU A 21 26.20 -33.27 -4.64
N ILE A 22 26.95 -32.92 -3.59
CA ILE A 22 27.46 -31.55 -3.38
C ILE A 22 28.46 -31.17 -4.48
N SER A 23 29.39 -32.07 -4.84
CA SER A 23 30.41 -31.83 -5.87
C SER A 23 29.87 -31.79 -7.30
N SER A 24 28.76 -32.50 -7.57
CA SER A 24 28.11 -32.60 -8.88
C SER A 24 27.40 -31.31 -9.30
N GLY A 25 27.33 -30.30 -8.42
CA GLY A 25 26.70 -29.02 -8.73
C GLY A 25 25.20 -29.12 -9.03
N GLN A 26 24.53 -30.21 -8.63
CA GLN A 26 23.10 -30.39 -8.77
C GLN A 26 22.39 -29.50 -7.72
N ASN A 27 22.44 -28.19 -7.94
CA ASN A 27 21.90 -27.07 -7.15
C ASN A 27 20.37 -27.15 -6.89
N GLY A 28 19.70 -28.25 -7.23
CA GLY A 28 18.24 -28.35 -7.26
C GLY A 28 17.58 -28.86 -5.97
N ILE A 29 18.32 -29.47 -5.05
CA ILE A 29 17.70 -30.18 -3.90
C ILE A 29 17.96 -29.48 -2.55
N ILE A 30 19.04 -28.69 -2.42
CA ILE A 30 19.37 -28.00 -1.17
C ILE A 30 19.46 -26.50 -1.47
N PRO A 31 18.44 -25.69 -1.09
CA PRO A 31 18.55 -24.24 -1.20
C PRO A 31 19.60 -23.77 -0.19
N VAL A 32 20.80 -23.47 -0.70
CA VAL A 32 21.86 -22.85 0.08
C VAL A 32 21.79 -21.35 -0.12
N LEU A 33 21.72 -20.60 0.98
CA LEU A 33 21.85 -19.14 0.96
C LEU A 33 23.25 -18.80 0.42
N ARG A 34 23.33 -18.32 -0.82
CA ARG A 34 24.57 -17.80 -1.39
C ARG A 34 24.66 -16.32 -1.07
N GLN A 35 25.72 -15.92 -0.39
CA GLN A 35 26.11 -14.50 -0.36
C GLN A 35 26.43 -14.10 -1.80
N THR A 36 25.75 -13.08 -2.29
CA THR A 36 25.95 -12.47 -3.61
C THR A 36 26.21 -11.00 -3.39
N ASP A 37 27.14 -10.44 -4.15
CA ASP A 37 27.43 -9.01 -4.15
C ASP A 37 26.42 -8.23 -5.03
N ASP A 38 25.41 -8.92 -5.56
CA ASP A 38 24.32 -8.31 -6.31
C ASP A 38 23.42 -7.48 -5.38
N ALA A 39 23.49 -6.15 -5.54
CA ALA A 39 22.68 -5.20 -4.78
C ALA A 39 21.17 -5.43 -4.95
N ASP A 40 20.73 -6.07 -6.03
CA ASP A 40 19.30 -6.35 -6.26
C ASP A 40 18.75 -7.44 -5.30
N ALA A 41 19.63 -8.28 -4.76
CA ALA A 41 19.31 -9.31 -3.76
C ALA A 41 19.28 -8.78 -2.31
N SER A 42 19.72 -7.54 -2.11
CA SER A 42 19.76 -6.89 -0.80
C SER A 42 18.48 -6.12 -0.54
N VAL A 43 17.94 -6.26 0.69
CA VAL A 43 16.72 -5.54 1.13
C VAL A 43 17.06 -4.13 1.60
N SER A 44 18.32 -3.88 1.96
CA SER A 44 18.79 -2.58 2.43
C SER A 44 19.38 -1.71 1.31
N ASP A 45 19.77 -2.30 0.18
CA ASP A 45 20.38 -1.55 -0.91
C ASP A 45 19.34 -1.06 -1.91
N MET A 46 19.40 0.24 -2.20
CA MET A 46 18.50 0.89 -3.15
C MET A 46 19.19 1.01 -4.50
N VAL A 47 18.79 0.17 -5.46
CA VAL A 47 19.23 0.27 -6.86
C VAL A 47 18.36 1.28 -7.65
N PRO A 48 18.89 1.90 -8.72
CA PRO A 48 18.21 3.01 -9.41
C PRO A 48 16.77 2.72 -9.84
N TRP A 49 16.52 1.55 -10.43
CA TRP A 49 15.19 1.18 -10.91
C TRP A 49 14.17 1.00 -9.77
N LYS A 50 14.59 0.46 -8.61
CA LYS A 50 13.72 0.36 -7.42
C LYS A 50 13.38 1.74 -6.88
N ALA A 51 14.35 2.66 -6.90
CA ALA A 51 14.12 4.05 -6.50
C ALA A 51 13.11 4.74 -7.44
N GLU A 52 13.26 4.59 -8.75
CA GLU A 52 12.31 5.13 -9.74
C GLU A 52 10.88 4.63 -9.48
N GLN A 53 10.71 3.32 -9.31
CA GLN A 53 9.41 2.72 -9.01
C GLN A 53 8.82 3.25 -7.70
N PHE A 54 9.65 3.44 -6.68
CA PHE A 54 9.20 4.03 -5.41
C PHE A 54 8.70 5.47 -5.57
N PHE A 55 9.43 6.32 -6.29
CA PHE A 55 8.99 7.70 -6.55
C PHE A 55 7.71 7.75 -7.38
N LEU A 56 7.57 6.89 -8.39
CA LEU A 56 6.35 6.78 -9.18
C LEU A 56 5.16 6.33 -8.33
N ALA A 57 5.35 5.32 -7.48
CA ALA A 57 4.30 4.83 -6.59
C ALA A 57 3.86 5.91 -5.60
N VAL A 58 4.80 6.56 -4.91
CA VAL A 58 4.51 7.66 -3.97
C VAL A 58 3.81 8.81 -4.68
N GLY A 59 4.33 9.25 -5.83
CA GLY A 59 3.74 10.32 -6.62
C GLY A 59 2.32 9.99 -7.07
N PHE A 60 2.08 8.77 -7.56
CA PHE A 60 0.75 8.29 -7.95
C PHE A 60 -0.23 8.32 -6.77
N ILE A 61 0.17 7.79 -5.61
CA ILE A 61 -0.68 7.74 -4.42
C ILE A 61 -1.03 9.17 -3.97
N LEU A 62 -0.03 10.04 -3.81
CA LEU A 62 -0.26 11.41 -3.35
C LEU A 62 -1.14 12.19 -4.32
N PHE A 63 -0.88 12.07 -5.63
CA PHE A 63 -1.69 12.72 -6.65
C PHE A 63 -3.15 12.27 -6.60
N ASN A 64 -3.41 10.98 -6.45
CA ASN A 64 -4.78 10.45 -6.41
C ASN A 64 -5.50 10.82 -5.11
N VAL A 65 -4.85 10.68 -3.95
CA VAL A 65 -5.45 11.00 -2.66
C VAL A 65 -5.76 12.49 -2.57
N LEU A 66 -4.81 13.36 -2.94
CA LEU A 66 -5.03 14.81 -2.97
C LEU A 66 -6.05 15.19 -4.06
N GLY A 67 -5.95 14.59 -5.25
CA GLY A 67 -6.85 14.86 -6.36
C GLY A 67 -8.30 14.56 -6.00
N MET A 68 -8.58 13.39 -5.41
CA MET A 68 -9.92 13.03 -4.94
C MET A 68 -10.37 13.95 -3.79
N GLY A 69 -9.51 14.21 -2.81
CA GLY A 69 -9.84 15.07 -1.67
C GLY A 69 -10.23 16.49 -2.11
N LEU A 70 -9.43 17.09 -2.99
CA LEU A 70 -9.70 18.43 -3.54
C LEU A 70 -10.94 18.45 -4.43
N THR A 71 -11.16 17.40 -5.23
CA THR A 71 -12.34 17.30 -6.10
C THR A 71 -13.61 17.22 -5.25
N ILE A 72 -13.64 16.35 -4.24
CA ILE A 72 -14.79 16.22 -3.33
C ILE A 72 -15.02 17.53 -2.58
N MET A 73 -13.97 18.15 -2.05
CA MET A 73 -14.05 19.45 -1.39
C MET A 73 -14.69 20.50 -2.30
N ALA A 74 -14.21 20.63 -3.55
CA ALA A 74 -14.73 21.60 -4.50
C ALA A 74 -16.21 21.36 -4.82
N VAL A 75 -16.61 20.11 -5.01
CA VAL A 75 -18.02 19.73 -5.27
C VAL A 75 -18.90 20.10 -4.09
N VAL A 76 -18.55 19.67 -2.87
CA VAL A 76 -19.34 19.93 -1.66
C VAL A 76 -19.41 21.44 -1.37
N TRP A 77 -18.30 22.16 -1.57
CA TRP A 77 -18.26 23.61 -1.42
C TRP A 77 -19.20 24.33 -2.39
N LEU A 78 -19.26 23.89 -3.65
CA LEU A 78 -20.16 24.46 -4.65
C LEU A 78 -21.62 24.19 -4.30
N LEU A 79 -21.94 22.99 -3.81
CA LEU A 79 -23.29 22.62 -3.37
C LEU A 79 -23.73 23.45 -2.14
N ASP A 80 -22.88 23.59 -1.11
CA ASP A 80 -23.18 24.43 0.06
C ASP A 80 -23.45 25.89 -0.37
N ARG A 81 -22.64 26.42 -1.30
CA ARG A 81 -22.84 27.77 -1.84
C ARG A 81 -24.16 27.92 -2.59
N GLY A 82 -24.57 26.90 -3.36
CA GLY A 82 -25.86 26.88 -4.05
C GLY A 82 -27.03 26.85 -3.07
N ILE A 83 -26.96 26.00 -2.05
CA ILE A 83 -27.99 25.87 -1.01
C ILE A 83 -28.15 27.17 -0.22
N ARG A 84 -27.04 27.83 0.14
CA ARG A 84 -27.09 29.12 0.87
C ARG A 84 -27.78 30.21 0.04
N ARG A 85 -27.52 30.24 -1.28
CA ARG A 85 -28.18 31.18 -2.19
C ARG A 85 -29.68 30.90 -2.29
N SER A 86 -30.08 29.65 -2.46
CA SER A 86 -31.50 29.30 -2.54
C SER A 86 -32.27 29.58 -1.24
N GLN A 87 -31.65 29.35 -0.08
CA GLN A 87 -32.25 29.74 1.21
C GLN A 87 -32.41 31.24 1.36
N ALA A 88 -31.41 32.04 0.93
CA ALA A 88 -31.51 33.49 0.96
C ALA A 88 -32.61 34.02 0.04
N GLU A 89 -32.76 33.46 -1.17
CA GLU A 89 -33.85 33.78 -2.10
C GLU A 89 -35.21 33.36 -1.54
N ALA A 90 -35.32 32.18 -0.93
CA ALA A 90 -36.55 31.73 -0.28
C ALA A 90 -36.94 32.63 0.90
N ALA A 91 -35.99 33.09 1.70
CA ALA A 91 -36.23 34.02 2.80
C ALA A 91 -36.65 35.41 2.30
N ALA A 92 -36.08 35.89 1.19
CA ALA A 92 -36.47 37.16 0.57
C ALA A 92 -37.89 37.11 -0.03
N ASN A 93 -38.28 35.95 -0.57
CA ASN A 93 -39.60 35.72 -1.15
C ASN A 93 -40.65 35.21 -0.15
N ALA A 94 -40.27 34.98 1.10
CA ALA A 94 -41.19 34.55 2.13
C ALA A 94 -42.23 35.66 2.38
N PRO A 95 -43.55 35.37 2.28
CA PRO A 95 -44.56 36.37 2.56
C PRO A 95 -44.38 36.90 3.98
N ALA A 96 -44.49 38.22 4.15
CA ALA A 96 -44.36 38.87 5.44
C ALA A 96 -45.31 38.20 6.44
N SER A 97 -44.75 37.43 7.38
CA SER A 97 -45.54 36.71 8.37
C SER A 97 -46.46 37.70 9.09
N PRO A 98 -47.79 37.45 9.13
CA PRO A 98 -48.75 38.35 9.75
C PRO A 98 -48.46 38.60 11.24
N ALA A 99 -47.71 37.70 11.88
CA ALA A 99 -47.26 37.85 13.26
C ALA A 99 -46.37 39.10 13.48
N ARG A 100 -45.49 39.44 12.53
CA ARG A 100 -44.64 40.65 12.63
C ARG A 100 -45.42 41.95 12.44
N ARG A 101 -46.53 41.91 11.69
CA ARG A 101 -47.40 43.08 11.47
C ARG A 101 -48.30 43.34 12.69
N GLN A 102 -48.76 42.29 13.37
CA GLN A 102 -49.54 42.45 14.60
C GLN A 102 -48.70 42.96 15.78
N GLN A 103 -47.44 42.52 15.90
CA GLN A 103 -46.53 43.06 16.92
C GLN A 103 -46.22 44.55 16.75
N LYS A 104 -46.08 45.03 15.50
CA LYS A 104 -45.78 46.43 15.20
C LYS A 104 -47.01 47.35 15.21
N ALA A 105 -48.21 46.78 15.28
CA ALA A 105 -49.48 47.53 15.38
C ALA A 105 -50.02 47.57 16.82
N ALA A 106 -49.36 46.86 17.75
CA ALA A 106 -49.68 46.82 19.17
C ALA A 106 -48.71 47.66 20.03
N GLU A 107 -47.71 48.29 19.40
CA GLU A 107 -46.91 49.40 19.95
C GLU A 107 -47.47 50.74 19.44
#